data_AF-A0A6G2PZA9-F1
#
_entry.id   AF-A0A6G2PZA9-F1
#
_cell.length_a   1.000
_cell.length_b   1.000
_cell.length_c   1.000
_cell.angle_alpha   90.00
_cell.angle_beta   90.00
_cell.angle_gamma   90.00
#
_symmetry.space_group_name_H-M   'P 1'
#
loop_
_entity.id
_entity.type
_entity.pdbx_description
1 polymer ?
#
loop_
_entity_poly.entity_id
_entity_poly.type
_entity_poly.pdbx_seq_one_letter_code
_entity_poly.pdbx_strand_id
1 'polypeptide(L)'
;MTRLSVEMLAADTPPPISTAGHAQLGIAVLVGIAVIVLLITKFKLHAFLALTIGSLALGAAAGAPLDKVLTSFTTGLGATVASVGVLIALGATLGKLLADSGGADQIVDTILARASGRAMPWAMVLIASVIG
;
A
#
# COMPACT_ATOMS: atom_id res chain seq x y z
N MET A 1 -13.18 8.56 -40.06
CA MET A 1 -13.16 7.64 -38.89
C MET A 1 -11.94 6.71 -38.86
N THR A 2 -11.11 6.66 -39.91
CA THR A 2 -9.94 5.74 -40.02
C THR A 2 -8.62 6.29 -39.46
N ARG A 3 -8.57 7.54 -38.99
CA ARG A 3 -7.36 8.19 -38.46
C ARG A 3 -7.13 7.95 -36.97
N LEU A 4 -8.21 7.70 -36.19
CA LEU A 4 -8.12 7.47 -34.73
C LEU A 4 -7.52 6.09 -34.39
N SER A 5 -7.68 5.09 -35.26
CA SER A 5 -7.12 3.75 -35.06
C SER A 5 -5.60 3.70 -35.25
N VAL A 6 -5.03 4.59 -36.08
CA VAL A 6 -3.58 4.68 -36.30
C VAL A 6 -2.90 5.39 -35.14
N GLU A 7 -3.53 6.40 -34.54
CA GLU A 7 -3.01 7.04 -33.31
C GLU A 7 -3.15 6.16 -32.07
N MET A 8 -4.20 5.35 -31.94
CA MET A 8 -4.31 4.35 -30.87
C MET A 8 -3.30 3.20 -31.02
N LEU A 9 -2.90 2.87 -32.25
CA LEU A 9 -1.84 1.89 -32.51
C LEU A 9 -0.44 2.49 -32.36
N ALA A 10 -0.33 3.82 -32.45
CA ALA A 10 0.85 4.62 -32.12
C ALA A 10 0.79 5.21 -30.71
N ALA A 11 0.01 4.59 -29.81
CA ALA A 11 0.22 4.78 -28.38
C ALA A 11 1.59 4.19 -28.06
N ASP A 12 2.61 5.03 -28.22
CA ASP A 12 4.00 4.79 -27.85
C ASP A 12 3.98 4.05 -26.51
N THR A 13 4.34 2.75 -26.54
CA THR A 13 4.71 2.07 -25.32
C THR A 13 5.85 2.91 -24.74
N PRO A 14 5.70 3.51 -23.56
CA PRO A 14 6.71 4.40 -23.02
C PRO A 14 8.07 3.69 -23.08
N PRO A 15 9.13 4.37 -23.56
CA PRO A 15 10.41 3.74 -23.81
C PRO A 15 10.84 2.97 -22.56
N PRO A 16 11.23 1.69 -22.68
CA PRO A 16 11.50 0.85 -21.54
C PRO A 16 12.57 1.52 -20.68
N ILE A 17 12.20 1.78 -19.43
CA ILE A 17 13.06 2.39 -18.39
C ILE A 17 14.32 1.55 -18.08
N SER A 18 14.41 0.34 -18.64
CA SER A 18 15.57 -0.54 -18.58
C SER A 18 15.68 -1.39 -19.84
N THR A 19 16.91 -1.61 -20.33
CA THR A 19 17.25 -2.54 -21.42
C THR A 19 17.32 -4.02 -20.97
N ALA A 20 16.87 -4.31 -19.75
CA ALA A 20 16.84 -5.64 -19.15
C ALA A 20 15.79 -6.57 -19.76
N GLY A 21 16.16 -7.84 -19.99
CA GLY A 21 15.21 -8.88 -20.42
C GLY A 21 14.14 -9.19 -19.36
N HIS A 22 12.98 -9.72 -19.76
CA HIS A 22 11.85 -10.02 -18.86
C HIS A 22 12.22 -10.82 -17.60
N ALA A 23 13.20 -11.74 -17.72
CA ALA A 23 13.72 -12.52 -16.60
C ALA A 23 14.43 -11.66 -15.54
N GLN A 24 15.18 -10.64 -15.96
CA GLN A 24 15.89 -9.74 -15.05
C GLN A 24 14.92 -8.80 -14.32
N LEU A 25 13.84 -8.36 -14.97
CA LEU A 25 12.77 -7.60 -14.30
C LEU A 25 12.07 -8.45 -13.23
N GLY A 26 11.80 -9.72 -13.51
CA GLY A 26 11.23 -10.65 -12.52
C GLY A 26 12.13 -10.83 -11.31
N ILE A 27 13.44 -11.01 -11.53
CA ILE A 27 14.42 -11.12 -10.44
C ILE A 27 14.52 -9.80 -9.65
N ALA A 28 14.54 -8.65 -10.33
CA ALA A 28 14.58 -7.35 -9.68
C ALA A 28 13.37 -7.14 -8.77
N VAL A 29 12.16 -7.52 -9.20
CA VAL A 29 10.93 -7.47 -8.40
C VAL A 29 11.04 -8.37 -7.17
N LEU A 30 11.50 -9.61 -7.32
CA LEU A 30 11.69 -10.53 -6.19
C LEU A 30 12.70 -9.96 -5.18
N VAL A 31 13.81 -9.38 -5.65
CA VAL A 31 14.79 -8.70 -4.80
C VAL A 31 14.17 -7.50 -4.08
N GLY A 32 13.43 -6.65 -4.79
CA GLY A 32 12.75 -5.50 -4.21
C GLY A 32 11.77 -5.88 -3.10
N ILE A 33 10.92 -6.89 -3.33
CA ILE A 33 9.98 -7.40 -2.33
C ILE A 33 10.74 -7.99 -1.13
N ALA A 34 11.78 -8.79 -1.38
CA ALA A 34 12.60 -9.36 -0.32
C ALA A 34 13.24 -8.28 0.55
N VAL A 35 13.76 -7.21 -0.05
CA VAL A 35 14.32 -6.05 0.67
C VAL A 35 13.24 -5.39 1.54
N ILE A 36 12.05 -5.10 0.99
CA ILE A 36 10.96 -4.47 1.74
C ILE A 36 10.55 -5.34 2.94
N VAL A 37 10.27 -6.62 2.71
CA VAL A 37 9.84 -7.56 3.76
C VAL A 37 10.91 -7.68 4.84
N LEU A 38 12.18 -7.77 4.45
CA LEU A 38 13.28 -7.91 5.40
C LEU A 38 13.51 -6.62 6.20
N LEU A 39 13.33 -5.45 5.60
CA LEU A 39 13.38 -4.15 6.31
C LEU A 39 12.25 -4.01 7.33
N ILE A 40 11.04 -4.45 7.00
CA ILE A 40 9.88 -4.37 7.91
C ILE A 40 9.99 -5.41 9.03
N THR A 41 10.28 -6.68 8.70
CA THR A 41 10.24 -7.78 9.67
C THR A 41 11.48 -7.85 10.56
N LYS A 42 12.67 -7.72 9.99
CA LYS A 42 13.94 -7.89 10.72
C LYS A 42 14.46 -6.57 11.27
N PHE A 43 14.44 -5.52 10.45
CA PHE A 43 14.95 -4.20 10.85
C PHE A 43 13.90 -3.30 11.50
N LYS A 44 12.63 -3.73 11.56
CA LYS A 44 11.51 -3.02 12.20
C LYS A 44 11.37 -1.57 11.71
N LEU A 45 11.70 -1.31 10.44
CA LEU A 45 11.53 0.02 9.85
C LEU A 45 10.04 0.29 9.57
N HIS A 46 9.63 1.55 9.71
CA HIS A 46 8.30 1.98 9.29
C HIS A 46 8.06 1.66 7.81
N ALA A 47 6.84 1.18 7.49
CA ALA A 47 6.47 0.72 6.15
C ALA A 47 6.81 1.75 5.05
N PHE A 48 6.58 3.04 5.32
CA PHE A 48 6.92 4.11 4.38
C PHE A 48 8.43 4.15 4.03
N LEU A 49 9.29 4.02 5.04
CA LEU A 49 10.74 4.06 4.86
C LEU A 49 11.23 2.80 4.13
N ALA A 50 10.65 1.64 4.49
CA ALA A 50 10.92 0.37 3.82
C ALA A 50 10.50 0.40 2.34
N LEU A 51 9.35 0.99 2.01
CA LEU A 51 8.88 1.15 0.63
C LEU A 51 9.78 2.09 -0.17
N THR A 52 10.25 3.19 0.44
CA THR A 52 11.17 4.13 -0.20
C THR A 52 12.50 3.47 -0.53
N ILE A 53 13.13 2.81 0.44
CA ILE A 53 14.41 2.11 0.22
C ILE A 53 14.22 0.92 -0.73
N GLY A 54 13.11 0.19 -0.61
CA GLY A 54 12.78 -0.94 -1.47
C GLY A 54 12.57 -0.55 -2.92
N SER A 55 11.92 0.58 -3.20
CA SER A 55 11.73 1.08 -4.57
C SER A 55 13.04 1.54 -5.20
N LEU A 56 13.93 2.16 -4.41
CA LEU A 56 15.30 2.48 -4.81
C LEU A 56 16.12 1.22 -5.12
N ALA A 57 16.07 0.21 -4.25
CA ALA A 57 16.75 -1.07 -4.44
C ALA A 57 16.23 -1.82 -5.67
N LEU A 58 14.91 -1.81 -5.90
CA LEU A 58 14.28 -2.33 -7.11
C LEU A 58 14.77 -1.61 -8.36
N GLY A 59 14.78 -0.28 -8.35
CA GLY A 59 15.26 0.53 -9.47
C GLY A 59 16.73 0.26 -9.80
N ALA A 60 17.56 0.12 -8.77
CA ALA A 60 18.97 -0.25 -8.92
C ALA A 60 19.12 -1.68 -9.51
N ALA A 61 18.36 -2.66 -9.01
CA ALA A 61 18.39 -4.03 -9.53
C ALA A 61 17.85 -4.14 -10.97
N ALA A 62 16.89 -3.29 -11.33
CA ALA A 62 16.36 -3.18 -12.68
C ALA A 62 17.30 -2.41 -13.63
N GLY A 63 18.36 -1.75 -13.14
CA GLY A 63 19.25 -0.92 -13.96
C GLY A 63 18.58 0.36 -14.49
N ALA A 64 17.54 0.83 -13.83
CA ALA A 64 16.82 2.05 -14.23
C ALA A 64 17.57 3.31 -13.76
N PRO A 65 17.57 4.40 -14.56
CA PRO A 65 18.17 5.67 -14.14
C PRO A 65 17.46 6.24 -12.91
N LEU A 66 18.24 6.75 -11.96
CA LEU A 66 17.77 7.16 -10.63
C LEU A 66 16.65 8.21 -10.71
N ASP A 67 16.76 9.18 -11.61
CA ASP A 67 15.74 10.21 -11.85
C ASP A 67 14.38 9.63 -12.23
N LYS A 68 14.36 8.56 -13.04
CA LYS A 68 13.13 7.89 -13.45
C LYS A 68 12.54 7.08 -12.30
N VAL A 69 13.37 6.40 -11.51
CA VAL A 69 12.91 5.65 -10.33
C VAL A 69 12.24 6.58 -9.31
N LEU A 70 12.86 7.72 -9.01
CA LEU A 70 12.29 8.72 -8.10
C LEU A 70 11.00 9.33 -8.65
N THR A 71 10.97 9.67 -9.94
CA THR A 71 9.76 10.20 -10.58
C THR A 71 8.62 9.18 -10.55
N SER A 72 8.89 7.90 -10.88
CA SER A 72 7.89 6.83 -10.83
C SER A 72 7.40 6.56 -9.41
N PHE A 73 8.30 6.54 -8.41
CA PHE A 73 7.92 6.37 -7.01
C PHE A 73 7.02 7.51 -6.52
N THR A 74 7.45 8.77 -6.71
CA THR A 74 6.70 9.95 -6.27
C THR A 74 5.37 10.09 -6.98
N THR A 75 5.31 9.79 -8.28
CA THR A 75 4.06 9.81 -9.07
C THR A 75 3.12 8.70 -8.63
N GLY A 76 3.62 7.47 -8.46
CA GLY A 76 2.80 6.34 -8.03
C GLY A 76 2.24 6.52 -6.62
N LEU A 77 3.13 6.86 -5.66
CA LEU A 77 2.73 7.19 -4.30
C LEU A 77 1.75 8.38 -4.29
N GLY A 78 2.08 9.47 -5.01
CA GLY A 78 1.27 10.67 -5.08
C GLY A 78 -0.13 10.41 -5.62
N ALA A 79 -0.28 9.60 -6.67
CA ALA A 79 -1.58 9.21 -7.20
C ALA A 79 -2.42 8.43 -6.18
N THR A 80 -1.81 7.49 -5.46
CA THR A 80 -2.52 6.74 -4.40
C THR A 80 -2.94 7.67 -3.26
N VAL A 81 -2.03 8.52 -2.75
CA VAL A 81 -2.34 9.49 -1.70
C VAL A 81 -3.37 10.52 -2.15
N ALA A 82 -3.37 10.94 -3.42
CA ALA A 82 -4.40 11.82 -3.95
C ALA A 82 -5.78 11.13 -3.98
N SER A 83 -5.84 9.84 -4.35
CA SER A 83 -7.09 9.10 -4.44
C SER A 83 -7.73 8.75 -3.08
N VAL A 84 -6.92 8.41 -2.07
CA VAL A 84 -7.43 7.91 -0.78
C VAL A 84 -6.95 8.71 0.43
N GLY A 85 -6.06 9.68 0.28
CA GLY A 85 -5.40 10.39 1.39
C GLY A 85 -6.37 11.21 2.25
N VAL A 86 -7.35 11.89 1.65
CA VAL A 86 -8.39 12.62 2.41
C VAL A 86 -9.25 11.64 3.22
N LEU A 87 -9.64 10.52 2.62
CA LEU A 87 -10.41 9.47 3.30
C LEU A 87 -9.63 8.89 4.47
N ILE A 88 -8.34 8.62 4.29
CA ILE A 88 -7.46 8.11 5.35
C ILE A 88 -7.31 9.16 6.47
N ALA A 89 -7.09 10.44 6.14
CA ALA A 89 -6.89 11.49 7.13
C ALA A 89 -8.16 11.75 7.98
N LEU A 90 -9.33 11.82 7.33
CA LEU A 90 -10.60 11.96 8.04
C LEU A 90 -10.94 10.71 8.83
N GLY A 91 -10.74 9.52 8.27
CA GLY A 91 -10.95 8.25 8.96
C GLY A 91 -10.08 8.11 10.22
N ALA A 92 -8.79 8.47 10.13
CA ALA A 92 -7.90 8.47 11.29
C ALA A 92 -8.32 9.50 12.36
N THR A 93 -8.79 10.68 11.95
CA THR A 93 -9.27 11.71 12.89
C THR A 93 -10.55 11.25 13.59
N LEU A 94 -11.54 10.74 12.85
CA LEU A 94 -12.78 10.20 13.41
C LEU A 94 -12.52 8.98 14.30
N GLY A 95 -11.64 8.06 13.88
CA GLY A 95 -11.24 6.92 14.68
C GLY A 95 -10.59 7.32 16.00
N LYS A 96 -9.71 8.34 15.98
CA LYS A 96 -9.12 8.88 17.20
C LYS A 96 -10.16 9.55 18.10
N LEU A 97 -11.09 10.34 17.56
CA LEU A 97 -12.18 10.92 18.35
C LEU A 97 -13.08 9.85 18.97
N LEU A 98 -13.34 8.74 18.26
CA LEU A 98 -14.13 7.62 18.77
C LEU A 98 -13.40 6.89 19.91
N ALA A 99 -12.09 6.72 19.78
CA ALA A 99 -11.25 6.13 20.83
C ALA A 99 -11.14 7.06 22.05
N ASP A 100 -10.87 8.35 21.84
CA ASP A 100 -10.69 9.33 22.92
C ASP A 100 -12.01 9.64 23.68
N SER A 101 -13.16 9.48 23.03
CA SER A 101 -14.48 9.67 23.65
C SER A 101 -15.00 8.45 24.43
N GLY A 102 -14.31 7.30 24.37
CA GLY A 102 -14.79 6.04 24.93
C GLY A 102 -15.97 5.43 24.14
N GLY A 103 -16.34 5.99 22.98
CA GLY A 103 -17.41 5.44 22.14
C GLY A 103 -17.06 4.07 21.60
N ALA A 104 -15.78 3.80 21.31
CA ALA A 104 -15.31 2.46 20.94
C ALA A 104 -15.53 1.44 22.07
N ASP A 105 -15.19 1.80 23.31
CA ASP A 105 -15.35 0.93 24.48
C ASP A 105 -16.83 0.60 24.73
N GLN A 106 -17.73 1.59 24.59
CA GLN A 106 -19.17 1.36 24.71
C GLN A 106 -19.70 0.34 23.68
N ILE A 107 -19.17 0.36 22.45
CA ILE A 107 -19.52 -0.63 21.42
C ILE A 107 -19.02 -2.02 21.81
N VAL A 108 -17.78 -2.12 22.29
CA VAL A 108 -17.20 -3.39 22.80
C VAL A 108 -18.06 -3.97 23.91
N ASP A 109 -18.37 -3.19 24.94
CA ASP A 109 -19.13 -3.63 26.11
C ASP A 109 -20.55 -4.08 25.73
N THR A 110 -21.19 -3.37 24.80
CA THR A 110 -22.54 -3.71 24.33
C THR A 110 -22.56 -5.05 23.59
N ILE A 111 -21.57 -5.29 22.74
CA ILE A 111 -21.44 -6.57 22.01
C ILE A 111 -21.13 -7.70 23.00
N LEU A 112 -20.22 -7.46 23.94
CA LEU A 112 -19.80 -8.45 24.93
C LEU A 112 -20.93 -8.83 25.88
N ALA A 113 -21.76 -7.86 26.29
CA ALA A 113 -22.93 -8.10 27.14
C ALA A 113 -24.00 -8.97 26.47
N ARG A 114 -24.06 -9.00 25.13
CA ARG A 114 -24.99 -9.86 24.38
C ARG A 114 -24.36 -11.19 23.94
N ALA A 115 -23.05 -11.33 24.04
CA ALA A 115 -22.36 -12.57 23.69
C ALA A 115 -22.56 -13.61 24.80
N SER A 116 -23.01 -14.81 24.43
CA SER A 116 -23.01 -15.97 25.34
C SER A 116 -21.66 -16.69 25.26
N GLY A 117 -21.28 -17.46 26.30
CA GLY A 117 -19.92 -18.02 26.42
C GLY A 117 -19.41 -18.82 25.20
N ARG A 118 -20.30 -19.44 24.41
CA ARG A 118 -19.91 -20.14 23.17
C ARG A 118 -19.72 -19.20 21.96
N ALA A 119 -20.29 -18.00 22.01
CA ALA A 119 -20.14 -16.95 21.01
C ALA A 119 -19.01 -15.96 21.33
N MET A 120 -18.36 -16.03 22.50
CA MET A 120 -17.29 -15.10 22.92
C MET A 120 -16.16 -14.93 21.88
N PRO A 121 -15.61 -16.01 21.28
CA PRO A 121 -14.57 -15.88 20.27
C PRO A 121 -15.08 -15.17 19.01
N TRP A 122 -16.32 -15.46 18.59
CA TRP A 122 -16.95 -14.81 17.44
C TRP A 122 -17.27 -13.34 17.71
N ALA A 123 -17.67 -13.00 18.94
CA ALA A 123 -17.88 -11.62 19.36
C ALA A 123 -16.58 -10.82 19.30
N MET A 124 -15.45 -11.40 19.72
CA MET A 124 -14.13 -10.75 19.61
C MET A 124 -13.71 -10.53 18.16
N VAL A 125 -13.98 -11.47 17.25
CA VAL A 125 -13.75 -11.29 15.81
C VAL A 125 -14.64 -10.18 15.24
N LEU A 126 -15.91 -10.13 15.63
CA LEU A 126 -16.85 -9.08 15.21
C LEU A 126 -16.37 -7.70 15.68
N ILE A 127 -16.02 -7.59 16.97
CA ILE A 127 -15.47 -6.36 17.55
C ILE A 127 -14.22 -5.91 16.78
N ALA A 128 -13.28 -6.82 16.54
CA ALA A 128 -12.08 -6.54 15.76
C ALA A 128 -12.37 -6.14 14.31
N SER A 129 -13.47 -6.63 13.70
CA SER A 129 -13.85 -6.29 12.32
C SER A 129 -14.61 -4.97 12.19
N VAL A 130 -15.24 -4.50 13.28
CA VAL A 130 -16.01 -3.24 13.29
C VAL A 130 -15.14 -2.07 13.74
N ILE A 131 -14.23 -2.31 14.70
CA ILE A 131 -13.37 -1.28 15.29
C ILE A 131 -11.97 -1.26 14.67
N GLY A 132 -11.43 -2.44 14.31
CA GLY A 132 -10.16 -2.59 13.61
C GLY A 132 -10.33 -2.57 12.10
#